data_AF-A0A1Z9B6R8-F1
#
_entry.id   AF-A0A1Z9B6R8-F1
#
_cell.length_a   1.000
_cell.length_b   1.000
_cell.length_c   1.000
_cell.angle_alpha   90.00
_cell.angle_beta   90.00
_cell.angle_gamma   90.00
#
_symmetry.space_group_name_H-M   'P 1'
#
loop_
_entity.id
_entity.type
_entity.pdbx_description
1 polymer ?
#
loop_
_entity_poly.entity_id
_entity_poly.type
_entity_poly.pdbx_seq_one_letter_code
_entity_poly.pdbx_strand_id
1 'polypeptide(L)' 'MVENNFFSLNVRNNASGNLSLPGSKSISNRVILLAALGNNKVEIINYLQSEDTEVMLSVLNILGVRF' A
#
# COMPACT_ATOMS: atom_id res chain seq x y z
N MET A 1 -21.14 18.42 -2.58
CA MET A 1 -20.16 19.29 -3.26
C MET A 1 -18.81 18.62 -3.09
N VAL A 2 -18.21 18.08 -4.16
CA VAL A 2 -16.87 17.48 -4.09
C VAL A 2 -15.90 18.64 -4.26
N GLU A 3 -15.22 19.04 -3.19
CA GLU A 3 -14.13 20.01 -3.31
C GLU A 3 -13.02 19.38 -4.15
N ASN A 4 -12.76 20.02 -5.29
CA ASN A 4 -11.66 19.67 -6.18
C ASN A 4 -10.34 20.01 -5.47
N ASN A 5 -9.82 19.05 -4.71
CA ASN A 5 -8.61 19.19 -3.89
C ASN A 5 -7.34 19.07 -4.74
N PHE A 6 -7.21 19.94 -5.73
CA PHE A 6 -6.04 20.03 -6.59
C PHE A 6 -5.18 21.21 -6.13
N PHE A 7 -3.87 20.99 -6.03
CA PHE A 7 -2.88 22.04 -5.88
C PHE A 7 -1.94 22.01 -7.08
N SER A 8 -1.45 23.17 -7.49
CA SER A 8 -0.47 23.29 -8.55
C SER A 8 0.91 23.54 -7.97
N LEU A 9 1.93 22.97 -8.60
CA LEU A 9 3.33 23.19 -8.25
C LEU A 9 4.02 23.93 -9.38
N ASN A 10 4.94 24.83 -9.02
CA ASN A 10 5.86 25.44 -9.97
C ASN A 10 6.97 24.45 -10.33
N VAL A 11 7.41 24.48 -11.60
CA VAL A 11 8.52 23.65 -12.08
C VAL A 11 9.80 23.96 -11.29
N ARG A 12 10.53 22.92 -10.90
CA ARG A 12 11.84 23.02 -10.26
C ARG A 12 12.86 22.26 -11.10
N ASN A 13 14.02 22.88 -11.32
CA ASN A 13 15.08 22.33 -12.17
C ASN A 13 16.02 21.38 -11.41
N ASN A 14 15.93 21.32 -10.09
CA ASN A 14 16.72 20.42 -9.25
C ASN A 14 15.97 20.09 -7.96
N ALA A 15 16.28 18.91 -7.41
CA ALA A 15 15.91 18.48 -6.06
C ALA A 15 16.99 17.49 -5.57
N SER A 16 17.37 17.59 -4.30
CA SER A 16 18.32 16.67 -3.66
C SER A 16 17.90 16.38 -2.23
N GLY A 17 18.13 15.15 -1.78
CA GLY A 17 17.75 14.67 -0.45
C GLY A 17 17.59 13.16 -0.42
N ASN A 18 17.32 12.62 0.77
CA ASN A 18 16.97 11.23 0.96
C ASN A 18 15.50 11.16 1.38
N LEU A 19 14.75 10.21 0.82
CA LEU A 19 13.34 9.99 1.15
C LEU A 19 13.09 8.50 1.35
N SER A 20 12.41 8.16 2.44
CA SER A 20 11.79 6.85 2.57
C SER A 20 10.46 6.87 1.85
N LEU A 21 10.39 6.17 0.72
CA LEU A 21 9.16 5.98 -0.01
C LEU A 21 8.33 4.89 0.66
N PRO A 22 6.99 5.02 0.65
CA PRO A 22 6.13 3.94 1.08
C PRO A 22 6.29 2.73 0.15
N GLY A 23 5.73 1.59 0.56
CA GLY A 23 5.66 0.40 -0.28
C GLY A 23 5.06 0.65 -1.66
N SER A 24 5.37 -0.24 -2.60
CA SER A 24 4.70 -0.23 -3.90
C SER A 24 3.34 -0.89 -3.80
N LYS A 25 2.28 -0.20 -4.25
CA LYS A 25 0.90 -0.71 -4.30
C LYS A 25 0.79 -2.14 -4.84
N SER A 26 1.34 -2.38 -6.03
CA SER A 26 1.26 -3.69 -6.68
C SER A 26 2.07 -4.77 -5.95
N ILE A 27 3.21 -4.40 -5.35
CA ILE A 27 4.01 -5.34 -4.56
C ILE A 27 3.28 -5.68 -3.27
N SER A 28 2.74 -4.68 -2.55
CA SER A 28 2.00 -4.88 -1.31
C SER A 28 0.81 -5.81 -1.51
N ASN A 29 -0.03 -5.57 -2.53
CA ASN A 29 -1.17 -6.45 -2.81
C ASN A 29 -0.74 -7.89 -3.14
N ARG A 30 0.33 -8.07 -3.93
CA ARG A 30 0.83 -9.41 -4.27
C ARG A 30 1.40 -10.14 -3.06
N VAL A 31 2.21 -9.46 -2.25
CA VAL A 31 2.83 -10.06 -1.07
C VAL A 31 1.78 -10.40 -0.01
N ILE A 32 0.79 -9.53 0.22
CA ILE A 32 -0.35 -9.81 1.11
C ILE A 32 -1.10 -11.07 0.67
N LEU A 33 -1.42 -11.19 -0.62
CA LEU A 33 -2.11 -12.36 -1.15
C LEU A 33 -1.26 -13.64 -1.03
N LEU A 34 0.02 -13.57 -1.38
CA LEU A 34 0.93 -14.72 -1.28
C LEU A 34 1.14 -15.16 0.18
N ALA A 35 1.24 -14.22 1.11
CA ALA A 35 1.33 -14.50 2.53
C ALA A 35 0.07 -15.23 3.04
N ALA A 36 -1.11 -14.79 2.61
CA ALA A 36 -2.38 -15.42 2.96
C ALA A 36 -2.54 -16.86 2.42
N LEU A 37 -1.86 -17.20 1.33
CA LEU A 37 -1.84 -18.55 0.75
C LEU A 37 -0.80 -19.47 1.40
N GLY A 38 0.12 -18.92 2.20
CA GLY A 38 1.17 -19.68 2.88
C GLY A 38 0.69 -20.34 4.18
N ASN A 39 1.40 -21.37 4.62
CA ASN A 39 1.12 -22.07 5.89
C ASN A 39 1.91 -21.51 7.08
N ASN A 40 2.82 -20.58 6.84
CA ASN A 40 3.69 -20.01 7.87
C ASN A 40 3.32 -18.56 8.12
N LYS A 41 3.58 -18.08 9.35
CA LYS A 41 3.49 -16.66 9.67
C LYS A 41 4.52 -15.89 8.81
N VAL A 42 4.05 -14.88 8.09
CA VAL A 42 4.88 -13.98 7.27
C VAL A 42 4.79 -12.58 7.86
N GLU A 43 5.95 -11.95 8.08
CA GLU A 43 6.03 -10.54 8.46
C GLU A 43 6.23 -9.69 7.19
N ILE A 44 5.32 -8.74 6.95
CA ILE A 44 5.38 -7.84 5.80
C ILE A 44 5.80 -6.45 6.28
N ILE A 45 7.02 -6.05 5.91
CA ILE A 45 7.57 -4.74 6.25
C ILE A 45 7.37 -3.74 5.10
N ASN A 46 7.14 -2.47 5.44
CA ASN A 46 6.97 -1.36 4.49
C ASN A 46 5.96 -1.64 3.35
N TYR A 47 4.81 -2.25 3.67
CA TYR A 47 3.72 -2.32 2.71
C TYR A 47 3.06 -0.94 2.56
N LEU A 48 2.46 -0.67 1.41
CA LEU A 48 1.70 0.56 1.19
C LEU A 48 0.37 0.47 1.93
N GLN A 49 0.18 1.24 2.99
CA GLN A 49 -1.16 1.42 3.56
C GLN A 49 -1.96 2.37 2.67
N SER A 50 -2.94 1.82 1.95
CA SER A 50 -3.82 2.52 1.02
C SER A 50 -5.19 1.86 0.97
N GLU A 51 -6.18 2.53 0.37
CA GLU A 51 -7.51 1.97 0.13
C GLU A 51 -7.45 0.59 -0.54
N ASP A 52 -6.59 0.41 -1.55
CA ASP A 52 -6.44 -0.87 -2.25
C ASP A 52 -5.99 -2.01 -1.31
N THR A 53 -5.05 -1.73 -0.40
CA THR A 53 -4.58 -2.73 0.57
C THR A 53 -5.58 -2.96 1.70
N GLU A 54 -6.34 -1.94 2.10
CA GLU A 54 -7.41 -2.07 3.09
C GLU A 54 -8.54 -2.96 2.55
N VAL A 55 -8.94 -2.74 1.30
CA VAL A 55 -9.89 -3.60 0.60
C VAL A 55 -9.36 -5.04 0.52
N MET A 56 -8.10 -5.24 0.11
CA MET A 56 -7.48 -6.58 0.07
C MET A 56 -7.54 -7.29 1.44
N LEU A 57 -7.09 -6.62 2.51
CA LEU A 57 -7.10 -7.17 3.86
C LEU A 57 -8.52 -7.48 4.34
N SER A 58 -9.50 -6.61 4.04
CA SER A 58 -10.90 -6.84 4.42
C SER A 58 -11.49 -8.08 3.73
N VAL A 59 -11.18 -8.29 2.44
CA VAL A 59 -11.61 -9.47 1.69
C VAL A 59 -10.96 -10.73 2.26
N LEU A 60 -9.66 -10.69 2.56
CA LEU A 60 -8.97 -11.83 3.19
C LEU A 60 -9.56 -12.18 4.56
N ASN A 61 -9.94 -11.18 5.35
CA ASN A 61 -10.63 -11.39 6.63
C ASN A 61 -12.02 -12.05 6.43
N ILE A 62 -12.80 -11.64 5.42
CA ILE A 62 -14.06 -12.29 5.05
C ILE A 62 -13.84 -13.76 4.63
N LEU A 63 -12.73 -14.05 3.95
CA LEU A 63 -12.33 -15.41 3.55
C LEU A 63 -11.75 -16.24 4.71
N GLY A 64 -11.68 -15.69 5.93
CA GLY A 64 -11.24 -16.41 7.13
C GLY A 64 -9.73 -16.43 7.36
N VAL A 65 -8.96 -15.63 6.60
CA VAL A 65 -7.52 -15.45 6.84
C VAL A 65 -7.33 -14.67 8.14
N ARG A 66 -6.45 -15.15 9.02
CA ARG A 66 -6.11 -14.50 10.29
C ARG A 66 -4.74 -13.86 10.19
N PHE A 67 -4.65 -12.56 10.48
CA PHE A 67 -3.42 -11.77 10.50
C PHE A 67 -3.38 -10.86 11.72
#